data_AF-A0A6J4XI92-F1
#
_entry.id   AF-A0A6J4XI92-F1
#
_cell.length_a   1.000
_cell.length_b   1.000
_cell.length_c   1.000
_cell.angle_alpha   90.00
_cell.angle_beta   90.00
_cell.angle_gamma   90.00
#
_symmetry.space_group_name_H-M   'P 1'
#
loop_
_entity.id
_entity.type
_entity.pdbx_description
1 polymer ?
#
loop_
_entity_poly.entity_id
_entity_poly.type
_entity_poly.pdbx_seq_one_letter_code
_entity_poly.pdbx_strand_id
1 'polypeptide(L)' 'MDGFPLKDVEKDFMLDLIKRFSALYFTEILGFCLMGNHFHLLVKMFPQ' A
#
# COMPACT_ATOMS: atom_id res chain seq x y z
N MET A 1 -16.83 -18.94 4.39
CA MET A 1 -16.17 -17.71 3.88
C MET A 1 -14.81 -18.12 3.37
N ASP A 2 -14.58 -17.92 2.08
CA ASP A 2 -13.52 -18.56 1.27
C ASP A 2 -12.13 -17.92 1.42
N GLY A 3 -11.68 -17.76 2.67
CA GLY A 3 -10.38 -17.16 2.98
C GLY A 3 -10.36 -15.63 2.84
N PHE A 4 -9.16 -15.07 2.93
CA PHE A 4 -8.95 -13.63 2.84
C PHE A 4 -8.92 -13.12 1.39
N PRO A 5 -9.45 -11.92 1.10
CA PRO A 5 -9.61 -11.41 -0.27
C PRO A 5 -8.29 -11.03 -0.97
N LEU A 6 -7.26 -10.63 -0.24
CA LEU A 6 -5.96 -10.28 -0.79
C LEU A 6 -5.02 -11.49 -0.69
N LYS A 7 -4.79 -12.16 -1.83
CA LYS A 7 -3.78 -13.20 -1.95
C LYS A 7 -2.48 -12.57 -2.43
N ASP A 8 -1.49 -13.39 -2.73
CA ASP A 8 -0.12 -12.91 -2.91
C ASP A 8 0.01 -12.03 -4.15
N VAL A 9 -0.68 -12.37 -5.24
CA VAL A 9 -0.71 -11.54 -6.47
C VAL A 9 -1.33 -10.17 -6.20
N GLU A 10 -2.44 -10.10 -5.46
CA GLU A 10 -3.08 -8.82 -5.15
C GLU A 10 -2.21 -7.97 -4.22
N LYS A 11 -1.46 -8.58 -3.29
CA LYS A 11 -0.52 -7.86 -2.42
C LYS A 11 0.66 -7.29 -3.20
N ASP A 12 1.22 -8.06 -4.12
CA ASP A 12 2.32 -7.60 -4.97
C ASP A 12 1.88 -6.43 -5.86
N PHE A 13 0.70 -6.55 -6.48
CA PHE A 13 0.10 -5.47 -7.26
C PHE A 13 -0.13 -4.22 -6.40
N MET A 14 -0.66 -4.38 -5.18
CA MET A 14 -0.91 -3.26 -4.27
C MET A 14 0.38 -2.57 -3.84
N LEU A 15 1.47 -3.32 -3.61
CA LEU A 15 2.78 -2.74 -3.30
C LEU A 15 3.30 -1.87 -4.46
N ASP A 16 3.18 -2.34 -5.69
CA ASP A 16 3.56 -1.57 -6.87
C ASP A 16 2.68 -0.33 -7.05
N LEU A 17 1.38 -0.44 -6.74
CA LEU A 17 0.45 0.68 -6.76
C LEU A 17 0.86 1.76 -5.75
N ILE A 18 1.17 1.38 -4.51
CA ILE A 18 1.62 2.28 -3.45
C ILE A 18 2.88 3.05 -3.89
N LYS A 19 3.87 2.37 -4.49
CA LYS A 19 5.10 3.02 -5.00
C LYS A 19 4.83 4.01 -6.13
N ARG A 20 3.93 3.66 -7.06
CA ARG A 20 3.58 4.56 -8.19
C ARG A 20 2.88 5.82 -7.69
N PHE A 21 1.94 5.66 -6.76
CA PHE A 21 1.20 6.80 -6.21
C PHE A 21 2.02 7.63 -5.24
N SER A 22 2.99 7.04 -4.52
CA SER A 22 3.91 7.85 -3.70
C SER A 22 4.75 8.80 -4.56
N ALA A 23 5.16 8.36 -5.76
CA ALA A 23 5.82 9.25 -6.72
C ALA A 23 4.87 10.32 -7.27
N LEU A 24 3.63 9.95 -7.64
CA LEU A 24 2.66 10.88 -8.21
C LEU A 24 2.20 11.96 -7.22
N TYR A 25 1.96 11.59 -5.97
CA TYR A 25 1.50 12.49 -4.92
C TYR A 25 2.63 13.05 -4.06
N PHE A 26 3.89 12.91 -4.50
CA PHE A 26 5.08 13.39 -3.78
C PHE A 26 5.01 13.04 -2.29
N THR A 27 4.83 11.77 -1.97
CA THR A 27 4.64 11.29 -0.61
C THR A 27 5.79 10.36 -0.23
N GLU A 28 6.33 10.52 0.97
CA GLU A 28 7.37 9.64 1.49
C GLU A 28 6.73 8.48 2.28
N ILE A 29 7.05 7.24 1.90
CA ILE A 29 6.57 6.03 2.59
C ILE A 29 7.52 5.71 3.73
N LEU A 30 7.03 5.80 4.98
CA LEU A 30 7.82 5.52 6.18
C LEU A 30 7.69 4.05 6.61
N GLY A 31 6.58 3.41 6.29
CA GLY A 31 6.33 2.00 6.57
C GLY A 31 4.98 1.52 6.05
N PHE A 32 4.83 0.21 5.88
CA PHE A 32 3.59 -0.40 5.43
C PHE A 32 3.44 -1.83 5.96
N CYS A 33 2.21 -2.34 5.97
CA CYS A 33 1.89 -3.74 6.24
C CYS A 33 0.72 -4.15 5.34
N LEU A 34 0.87 -5.23 4.57
CA LEU A 34 -0.19 -5.78 3.71
C LEU A 34 -0.64 -7.12 4.28
N MET A 35 -1.90 -7.20 4.71
CA MET A 35 -2.53 -8.41 5.23
C MET A 35 -3.56 -8.94 4.24
N GLY A 36 -4.13 -10.11 4.52
CA GLY A 36 -5.14 -10.69 3.63
C GLY A 36 -6.44 -9.88 3.54
N ASN A 37 -6.78 -9.11 4.58
CA ASN A 37 -8.07 -8.43 4.70
C ASN A 37 -7.98 -6.90 4.76
N HIS A 38 -6.81 -6.31 5.02
CA HIS A 38 -6.58 -4.87 5.05
C HIS A 38 -5.09 -4.56 4.95
N PHE A 39 -4.74 -3.27 4.91
CA PHE A 39 -3.37 -2.80 4.93
C PHE A 39 -3.21 -1.57 5.83
N HIS A 40 -2.01 -1.38 6.36
CA HIS A 40 -1.59 -0.15 7.02
C HIS A 40 -0.53 0.53 6.16
N LEU A 41 -0.60 1.85 6.05
CA LEU A 41 0.36 2.66 5.30
C LEU A 41 0.67 3.91 6.12
N LEU A 42 1.92 4.04 6.55
CA LEU A 42 2.43 5.23 7.24
C LEU A 42 3.24 6.06 6.26
N VAL A 43 2.82 7.30 6.09
CA VAL A 43 3.39 8.23 5.11
C VAL A 43 3.62 9.60 5.71
N LYS A 44 4.55 10.34 5.12
CA LYS A 44 4.72 11.78 5.31
C LYS A 44 4.31 12.51 4.04
N MET A 45 3.32 13.39 4.19
CA MET A 45 2.89 14.31 3.14
C MET A 45 3.76 15.56 3.18
N PHE A 46 4.12 16.10 2.02
CA PHE A 46 4.77 17.41 1.93
C PHE A 46 3.68 18.46 1.70
N PRO A 47 3.42 19.37 2.67
CA PRO A 47 2.47 20.45 2.48
C PRO A 47 2.96 21.44 1.41
N GLN A 48 2.01 22.08 0.73
CA GLN A 48 2.27 23.27 -0.09
C GLN A 48 2.43 24.50 0.80
#